data_AF-A0A4Y2BGK0-F1
#
_entry.id   AF-A0A4Y2BGK0-F1
#
_cell.length_a   1.000
_cell.length_b   1.000
_cell.length_c   1.000
_cell.angle_alpha   90.00
_cell.angle_beta   90.00
_cell.angle_gamma   90.00
#
_symmetry.space_group_name_H-M   'P 1'
#
loop_
_entity.id
_entity.type
_entity.pdbx_description
1 polymer ?
#
loop_
_entity_poly.entity_id
_entity_poly.type
_entity_poly.pdbx_seq_one_letter_code
_entity_poly.pdbx_strand_id
1 'polypeptide(L)'
;MASSLVHWRTYPERWIGRGGPVACPPRSPDLNPLDFFFWGHMKSLVYEAPVDSAEDLVARIIVTADKINTPLGIFERVRQSFLRRCELCSNTRGCHF
;
A
#
# COMPACT_ATOMS: atom_id res chain seq x y z
N MET A 1 -8.85 -18.62 -8.06
CA MET A 1 -9.41 -18.74 -6.70
C MET A 1 -8.35 -19.34 -5.78
N ALA A 2 -8.32 -18.94 -4.50
CA ALA A 2 -7.44 -19.38 -3.41
C ALA A 2 -6.06 -18.69 -3.24
N SER A 3 -6.03 -17.48 -2.65
CA SER A 3 -4.89 -17.02 -1.81
C SER A 3 -5.30 -15.95 -0.78
N SER A 4 -6.49 -16.11 -0.19
CA SER A 4 -7.02 -15.15 0.80
C SER A 4 -7.12 -15.74 2.22
N LEU A 5 -6.74 -17.00 2.44
CA LEU A 5 -7.01 -17.71 3.70
C LEU A 5 -5.80 -17.87 4.64
N VAL A 6 -4.61 -17.38 4.28
CA VAL A 6 -3.37 -17.71 5.03
C VAL A 6 -2.76 -16.54 5.80
N HIS A 7 -3.01 -15.28 5.39
CA HIS A 7 -2.26 -14.14 5.93
C HIS A 7 -2.50 -13.84 7.41
N TRP A 8 -3.72 -14.03 7.94
CA TRP A 8 -3.98 -13.80 9.36
C TRP A 8 -3.31 -14.84 10.27
N ARG A 9 -3.05 -16.07 9.76
CA ARG A 9 -2.32 -17.10 10.52
C ARG A 9 -0.86 -16.74 10.70
N THR A 10 -0.27 -16.08 9.71
CA THR A 10 1.11 -15.55 9.79
C THR A 10 1.20 -14.30 10.66
N TYR A 11 0.13 -13.50 10.71
CA TYR A 11 0.08 -12.23 11.44
C TYR A 11 -1.17 -12.17 12.36
N PRO A 12 -1.20 -12.97 13.43
CA PRO A 12 -2.34 -13.03 14.34
C PRO A 12 -2.58 -11.65 14.97
N GLU A 13 -3.85 -11.23 14.99
CA GLU A 13 -4.33 -9.92 15.50
C GLU A 13 -3.74 -8.67 14.83
N ARG A 14 -2.77 -8.83 13.93
CA ARG A 14 -2.08 -7.74 13.22
C ARG A 14 -2.49 -7.62 11.75
N TRP A 15 -3.18 -8.63 11.23
CA TRP A 15 -3.71 -8.60 9.87
C TRP A 15 -5.00 -7.76 9.79
N ILE A 16 -4.90 -6.61 9.11
CA ILE A 16 -6.03 -5.74 8.78
C ILE A 16 -6.41 -6.05 7.33
N GLY A 17 -7.52 -6.75 7.11
CA GLY A 17 -7.91 -7.16 5.77
C GLY A 17 -8.99 -8.24 5.72
N ARG A 18 -9.31 -8.71 4.51
CA ARG A 18 -10.31 -9.76 4.31
C ARG A 18 -9.89 -11.06 5.00
N GLY A 19 -10.85 -11.72 5.64
CA GLY A 19 -10.65 -13.01 6.32
C GLY A 19 -9.83 -12.94 7.61
N GLY A 20 -9.56 -11.73 8.12
CA GLY A 20 -8.84 -11.49 9.38
C GLY A 20 -9.74 -11.18 10.57
N PRO A 21 -9.17 -11.19 11.80
CA PRO A 21 -9.86 -10.71 13.00
C PRO A 21 -10.10 -9.19 12.96
N VAL A 22 -9.26 -8.43 12.25
CA VAL A 22 -9.43 -6.98 12.07
C VAL A 22 -9.83 -6.71 10.62
N ALA A 23 -11.05 -6.22 10.42
CA ALA A 23 -11.55 -5.88 9.09
C ALA A 23 -11.07 -4.50 8.65
N CYS A 24 -10.65 -4.35 7.39
CA CYS A 24 -10.48 -3.02 6.79
C CYS A 24 -11.86 -2.34 6.64
N PRO A 25 -11.97 -1.04 6.98
CA PRO A 25 -13.14 -0.26 6.61
C PRO A 25 -13.37 -0.28 5.09
N PRO A 26 -14.63 -0.35 4.62
CA PRO A 26 -14.91 -0.29 3.19
C PRO A 26 -14.47 1.06 2.60
N ARG A 27 -14.05 1.04 1.32
CA ARG A 27 -13.74 2.26 0.52
C ARG A 27 -12.75 3.24 1.18
N SER A 28 -11.76 2.74 1.91
CA SER A 28 -10.78 3.57 2.62
C SER A 28 -9.38 3.47 2.01
N PRO A 29 -9.15 3.93 0.76
CA PRO A 29 -7.82 3.93 0.15
C PRO A 29 -6.84 4.81 0.94
N ASP A 30 -7.34 5.83 1.63
CA ASP A 30 -6.56 6.69 2.51
C ASP A 30 -5.94 5.97 3.71
N LEU A 31 -6.43 4.78 4.05
CA LEU A 31 -5.92 3.94 5.14
C LEU A 31 -5.16 2.71 4.62
N ASN A 32 -4.93 2.59 3.31
CA ASN A 32 -4.11 1.53 2.74
C ASN A 32 -2.76 2.09 2.26
N PRO A 33 -1.63 1.73 2.92
CA PRO A 33 -0.30 2.15 2.50
C PRO A 33 0.06 1.88 1.05
N LEU A 34 -0.49 0.81 0.47
CA LEU A 34 -0.27 0.54 -0.94
C LEU A 34 -1.00 1.55 -1.84
N ASP A 35 -2.20 1.98 -1.46
CA ASP A 35 -3.01 2.91 -2.26
C ASP A 35 -2.54 4.36 -2.09
N PHE A 36 -2.36 4.84 -0.85
CA PHE A 36 -2.01 6.24 -0.62
C PHE A 36 -0.55 6.58 -0.91
N PHE A 37 0.33 5.60 -1.02
CA PHE A 37 1.76 5.81 -1.22
C PHE A 37 2.32 4.99 -2.39
N PHE A 38 2.28 3.66 -2.30
CA PHE A 38 3.10 2.82 -3.17
C PHE A 38 2.68 2.84 -4.63
N TRP A 39 1.40 2.58 -4.93
CA TRP A 39 0.93 2.42 -6.31
C TRP A 39 0.97 3.73 -7.11
N GLY A 40 0.64 4.86 -6.48
CA GLY A 40 0.75 6.17 -7.12
C GLY A 40 2.20 6.50 -7.48
N HIS A 41 3.13 6.28 -6.54
CA HIS A 41 4.55 6.56 -6.73
C HIS A 41 5.21 5.59 -7.73
N MET A 42 4.89 4.30 -7.65
CA MET A 42 5.36 3.32 -8.61
C MET A 42 4.88 3.66 -10.02
N LYS A 43 3.60 4.00 -10.18
CA LYS A 43 3.06 4.36 -11.49
C LYS A 43 3.73 5.62 -12.04
N SER A 44 4.00 6.63 -11.21
CA SER A 44 4.69 7.83 -11.69
C SER A 44 6.08 7.51 -12.23
N LEU A 45 6.82 6.61 -11.57
CA LEU A 45 8.18 6.21 -11.95
C LEU A 45 8.23 5.26 -13.17
N VAL A 46 7.34 4.25 -13.21
CA VAL A 46 7.32 3.27 -14.31
C VAL A 46 6.99 3.93 -15.65
N TYR A 47 6.11 4.93 -15.64
CA TYR A 47 5.63 5.64 -16.82
C TYR A 47 6.30 7.01 -17.04
N GLU A 48 7.48 7.28 -16.42
CA GLU A 48 8.25 8.51 -16.73
C GLU A 48 8.67 8.57 -18.20
N ALA A 49 8.87 7.42 -18.83
CA ALA A 49 9.13 7.27 -20.26
C ALA A 49 8.11 6.31 -20.89
N PRO A 50 7.85 6.42 -22.21
CA PRO A 50 7.06 5.44 -22.94
C PRO A 50 7.57 4.01 -22.69
N VAL A 51 6.64 3.06 -22.64
CA VAL A 51 6.91 1.64 -22.41
C VAL A 51 6.66 0.92 -23.73
N ASP A 52 7.67 0.19 -24.20
CA ASP A 52 7.67 -0.34 -25.57
C ASP A 52 7.21 -1.81 -25.64
N SER A 53 7.22 -2.54 -24.53
CA SER A 53 6.75 -3.92 -24.46
C SER A 53 6.32 -4.33 -23.03
N ALA A 54 5.68 -5.50 -22.93
CA ALA A 54 5.31 -6.07 -21.63
C ALA A 54 6.55 -6.48 -20.81
N GLU A 55 7.61 -6.94 -21.46
CA GLU A 55 8.88 -7.31 -20.82
C GLU A 55 9.58 -6.08 -20.23
N ASP A 56 9.62 -4.97 -20.98
CA ASP A 56 10.11 -3.69 -20.50
C ASP A 56 9.29 -3.20 -19.30
N LEU A 57 7.96 -3.29 -19.37
CA LEU A 57 7.08 -2.94 -18.25
C LEU A 57 7.43 -3.72 -16.98
N VAL A 58 7.59 -5.05 -17.09
CA VAL A 58 7.92 -5.92 -15.95
C VAL A 58 9.29 -5.55 -15.37
N ALA A 59 10.29 -5.35 -16.23
CA ALA A 59 11.63 -4.94 -15.80
C ALA A 59 11.59 -3.60 -15.05
N ARG A 60 10.86 -2.61 -15.57
CA ARG A 60 10.69 -1.30 -14.92
C ARG A 60 9.97 -1.40 -13.59
N ILE A 61 8.95 -2.24 -13.47
CA ILE A 61 8.25 -2.48 -12.19
C ILE A 61 9.22 -3.02 -11.14
N ILE A 62 10.06 -4.01 -11.49
CA ILE A 62 11.03 -4.61 -10.57
C ILE A 62 12.06 -3.57 -10.11
N VAL A 63 12.68 -2.84 -11.05
CA VAL A 63 13.66 -1.79 -10.75
C VAL A 63 13.04 -0.67 -9.91
N THR A 64 11.83 -0.26 -10.23
CA THR A 64 11.11 0.78 -9.49
C THR A 64 10.77 0.32 -8.07
N ALA A 65 10.31 -0.93 -7.90
CA ALA A 65 10.02 -1.47 -6.58
C ALA A 65 11.27 -1.49 -5.69
N ASP A 66 12.43 -1.88 -6.25
CA ASP A 66 13.70 -1.84 -5.53
C ASP A 66 14.06 -0.40 -5.14
N LYS A 67 14.00 0.54 -6.09
CA LYS A 67 14.26 1.97 -5.87
C LYS A 67 13.36 2.59 -4.79
N ILE A 68 12.10 2.18 -4.68
CA ILE A 68 11.18 2.64 -3.63
C ILE A 68 11.54 2.04 -2.26
N ASN A 69 12.07 0.81 -2.23
CA ASN A 69 12.44 0.10 -1.01
C ASN A 69 13.85 0.44 -0.50
N THR A 70 14.75 0.98 -1.35
CA THR A 70 16.13 1.33 -0.97
C THR A 70 16.24 2.42 0.12
N PRO A 71 15.45 3.53 0.09
CA PRO A 71 15.65 4.62 1.03
C PRO A 71 15.40 4.22 2.47
N LEU A 72 16.40 4.45 3.33
CA LEU A 72 16.28 4.19 4.76
C LEU A 72 15.09 4.95 5.37
N GLY A 73 14.37 4.25 6.25
CA GLY A 73 13.23 4.81 6.96
C GLY A 73 11.97 5.02 6.12
N ILE A 74 11.89 4.53 4.87
CA ILE A 74 10.67 4.65 4.07
C ILE A 74 9.46 3.99 4.77
N PHE A 75 9.64 2.79 5.32
CA PHE A 75 8.59 2.11 6.06
C PHE A 75 8.20 2.81 7.35
N GLU A 76 9.17 3.44 8.03
CA GLU A 76 8.88 4.24 9.23
C GLU A 76 8.03 5.47 8.87
N ARG A 77 8.39 6.20 7.80
CA ARG A 77 7.57 7.32 7.31
C ARG A 77 6.17 6.89 6.90
N VAL A 78 6.04 5.76 6.22
CA VAL A 78 4.74 5.19 5.83
C VAL A 78 3.91 4.83 7.06
N ARG A 79 4.51 4.24 8.10
CA ARG A 79 3.85 3.92 9.36
C ARG A 79 3.37 5.18 10.09
N GLN A 80 4.20 6.22 10.16
CA GLN A 80 3.80 7.50 10.75
C GLN A 80 2.68 8.18 9.96
N SER A 81 2.75 8.14 8.63
CA SER A 81 1.68 8.64 7.75
C SER A 81 0.36 7.89 8.00
N PHE A 82 0.42 6.56 8.12
CA PHE A 82 -0.77 5.75 8.43
C PHE A 82 -1.41 6.15 9.76
N LEU A 83 -0.62 6.32 10.84
CA LEU A 83 -1.14 6.75 12.14
C LEU A 83 -1.80 8.13 12.06
N ARG A 84 -1.16 9.10 11.40
CA ARG A 84 -1.74 10.43 11.17
C ARG A 84 -3.03 10.37 10.37
N ARG A 85 -3.11 9.52 9.35
CA ARG A 85 -4.31 9.31 8.53
C ARG A 85 -5.46 8.67 9.34
N CYS A 86 -5.15 7.76 10.26
CA CYS A 86 -6.13 7.23 11.22
C CYS A 86 -6.68 8.32 12.15
N GLU A 87 -5.83 9.20 12.67
CA GLU A 87 -6.25 10.35 13.49
C GLU A 87 -7.16 11.31 12.70
N LEU A 88 -6.80 11.62 11.45
CA LEU A 88 -7.63 12.46 10.57
C LEU A 88 -8.98 11.82 10.27
N CYS A 89 -9.01 10.51 9.99
CA CYS A 89 -10.25 9.75 9.83
C CYS A 89 -11.14 9.83 11.07
N SER A 90 -10.55 9.68 12.27
CA SER A 90 -11.28 9.82 13.54
C SER A 90 -11.85 11.24 13.72
N ASN A 91 -11.04 12.27 13.48
CA ASN A 91 -11.45 13.67 13.60
C ASN A 91 -12.56 14.06 12.62
N THR A 92 -12.56 13.44 11.43
CA THR A 92 -13.59 13.64 10.40
C THR A 92 -14.75 12.66 10.52
N ARG A 93 -14.83 11.88 11.61
CA ARG A 93 -15.89 10.89 11.88
C ARG A 93 -16.06 9.88 10.73
N GLY A 94 -14.96 9.46 10.12
CA GLY A 94 -14.95 8.51 9.00
C GLY A 94 -15.17 9.12 7.62
N CYS A 95 -15.22 10.46 7.50
CA CYS A 95 -15.27 11.14 6.20
C CYS A 95 -13.87 11.21 5.54
N HIS A 96 -13.83 11.60 4.27
CA HIS A 96 -12.58 11.84 3.54
C HIS A 96 -11.85 13.09 4.06
N PHE A 97 -10.52 13.13 3.90
CA PHE A 97 -9.62 14.20 4.35
C PHE A 97 -8.44 14.40 3.39
#